data_AF-A0AAE1DTQ1-F1
#
_entry.id   AF-A0AAE1DTQ1-F1
#
_cell.length_a   1.000
_cell.length_b   1.000
_cell.length_c   1.000
_cell.angle_alpha   90.00
_cell.angle_beta   90.00
_cell.angle_gamma   90.00
#
_symmetry.space_group_name_H-M   'P 1'
#
loop_
_entity.id
_entity.type
_entity.pdbx_description
1 polymer ?
#
loop_
_entity_poly.entity_id
_entity_poly.type
_entity_poly.pdbx_seq_one_letter_code
_entity_poly.pdbx_strand_id
1 'polypeptide(L)'
;MIGRSTYKRSYWSSTRSYWRFITTTLDWSTTTWTAVDSSSDFQDLVIFQTGQMDIEIPPGQSRVDVVGTCRQQCTNLYFNKPVYVISALNHMHYMGRAMKIELFRQGRRIADITNEEYYNYDSPVNHE
;
A
#
# COMPACT_ATOMS: atom_id res chain seq x y z
N MET A 1 -7.04 3.05 -15.40
CA MET A 1 -6.68 3.67 -16.71
C MET A 1 -5.63 4.77 -16.63
N ILE A 2 -4.67 4.77 -17.56
CA ILE A 2 -3.74 5.88 -17.87
C ILE A 2 -4.07 6.39 -19.28
N GLY A 3 -4.13 7.70 -19.49
CA GLY A 3 -4.41 8.30 -20.81
C GLY A 3 -5.57 9.29 -20.84
N ARG A 4 -6.36 9.26 -21.94
CA ARG A 4 -7.24 10.33 -22.46
C ARG A 4 -7.93 11.25 -21.44
N SER A 5 -8.48 10.73 -20.33
CA SER A 5 -9.24 11.52 -19.34
C SER A 5 -8.72 11.42 -17.90
N THR A 6 -7.72 10.58 -17.62
CA THR A 6 -7.23 10.32 -16.25
C THR A 6 -5.81 10.84 -16.08
N TYR A 7 -4.82 9.95 -16.00
CA TYR A 7 -3.42 10.27 -15.79
C TYR A 7 -2.71 10.47 -17.13
N LYS A 8 -2.16 11.67 -17.35
CA LYS A 8 -1.44 12.02 -18.60
C LYS A 8 0.08 11.88 -18.51
N ARG A 9 0.61 11.66 -17.31
CA ARG A 9 2.05 11.52 -17.03
C ARG A 9 2.26 10.43 -15.98
N SER A 10 3.32 9.68 -16.15
CA SER A 10 3.87 8.80 -15.12
C SER A 10 5.01 9.54 -14.42
N TYR A 11 5.00 9.52 -13.09
CA TYR A 11 6.12 9.95 -12.27
C TYR A 11 6.78 8.72 -11.67
N TRP A 12 8.10 8.69 -11.72
CA TRP A 12 8.89 7.62 -11.15
C TRP A 12 9.75 8.17 -10.02
N SER A 13 9.73 7.48 -8.89
CA SER A 13 10.52 7.79 -7.71
C SER A 13 11.27 6.53 -7.28
N SER A 14 12.53 6.69 -6.92
CA SER A 14 13.37 5.63 -6.36
C SER A 14 13.97 6.11 -5.05
N THR A 15 13.75 5.33 -4.01
CA THR A 15 14.35 5.54 -2.69
C THR A 15 15.65 4.76 -2.62
N ARG A 16 16.71 5.39 -2.10
CA ARG A 16 18.02 4.76 -1.93
C ARG A 16 18.53 4.98 -0.51
N SER A 17 18.94 3.89 0.12
CA SER A 17 19.60 3.90 1.42
C SER A 17 21.08 3.60 1.24
N TYR A 18 21.92 4.64 1.23
CA TYR A 18 23.36 4.48 1.11
C TYR A 18 24.02 4.37 2.49
N TRP A 19 24.67 3.24 2.76
CA TRP A 19 25.54 3.06 3.93
C TRP A 19 26.97 3.54 3.70
N ARG A 20 27.33 3.84 2.45
CA ARG A 20 28.65 4.37 2.05
C ARG A 20 28.46 5.60 1.18
N PHE A 21 29.13 6.69 1.54
CA PHE A 21 29.16 7.93 0.75
C PHE A 21 30.05 7.75 -0.49
N ILE A 22 29.54 7.05 -1.51
CA ILE A 22 30.18 6.98 -2.82
C ILE A 22 29.53 8.03 -3.71
N THR A 23 30.28 9.08 -4.04
CA THR A 23 29.77 10.30 -4.66
C THR A 23 29.70 10.26 -6.19
N THR A 24 30.06 9.14 -6.82
CA THR A 24 30.26 9.05 -8.28
C THR A 24 29.48 7.93 -8.98
N THR A 25 28.59 7.21 -8.29
CA THR A 25 27.82 6.13 -8.92
C THR A 25 26.64 6.68 -9.73
N LEU A 26 26.70 6.52 -11.06
CA LEU A 26 25.55 6.71 -11.95
C LEU A 26 24.69 5.44 -11.93
N ASP A 27 23.37 5.59 -11.80
CA ASP A 27 22.42 4.48 -11.73
C ASP A 27 21.19 4.81 -12.56
N TRP A 28 20.74 3.83 -13.33
CA TRP A 28 19.66 3.87 -14.30
C TRP A 28 18.48 2.98 -13.91
N SER A 29 18.31 2.69 -12.61
CA SER A 29 17.14 2.02 -12.06
C SER A 29 15.87 2.63 -12.64
N THR A 30 14.95 1.78 -13.10
CA THR A 30 13.71 2.20 -13.76
C THR A 30 12.64 1.12 -13.63
N THR A 31 11.40 1.45 -13.98
CA THR A 31 10.29 0.50 -14.04
C THR A 31 9.79 0.40 -15.48
N THR A 32 9.70 -0.82 -16.01
CA THR A 32 9.11 -1.09 -17.31
C THR A 32 7.62 -1.31 -17.19
N TRP A 33 6.85 -0.66 -18.05
CA TRP A 33 5.40 -0.80 -18.10
C TRP A 33 4.98 -1.44 -19.42
N THR A 34 4.05 -2.39 -19.36
CA THR A 34 3.37 -2.94 -20.54
C THR A 34 1.93 -2.43 -20.54
N ALA A 35 1.53 -1.76 -21.62
CA ALA A 35 0.20 -1.22 -21.79
C ALA A 35 -0.51 -1.89 -22.97
N VAL A 36 -1.82 -2.04 -22.86
CA VAL A 36 -2.72 -2.52 -23.91
C VAL A 36 -3.86 -1.53 -24.09
N ASP A 37 -4.45 -1.51 -25.27
CA ASP A 37 -5.62 -0.67 -25.54
C ASP A 37 -6.81 -1.11 -24.68
N SER A 38 -7.54 -0.13 -24.15
CA SER A 38 -8.71 -0.39 -23.31
C SER A 38 -9.83 -1.02 -24.13
N SER A 39 -10.39 -2.12 -23.63
CA SER A 39 -11.61 -2.77 -24.10
C SER A 39 -12.66 -2.74 -22.97
N SER A 40 -13.93 -2.85 -23.33
CA SER A 40 -15.03 -3.06 -22.38
C SER A 40 -14.93 -4.37 -21.60
N ASP A 41 -14.12 -5.30 -22.07
CA ASP A 41 -13.90 -6.60 -21.43
C ASP A 41 -12.97 -6.51 -20.21
N PHE A 42 -12.28 -5.38 -20.01
CA PHE A 42 -11.36 -5.19 -18.90
C PHE A 42 -12.03 -4.47 -17.72
N GLN A 43 -11.70 -4.91 -16.51
CA GLN A 43 -11.99 -4.19 -15.27
C GLN A 43 -10.83 -3.26 -14.91
N ASP A 44 -11.15 -2.09 -14.36
CA ASP A 44 -10.13 -1.17 -13.87
C ASP A 44 -9.49 -1.71 -12.58
N LEU A 45 -8.16 -1.82 -12.58
CA LEU A 45 -7.38 -2.04 -11.39
C LEU A 45 -7.01 -0.69 -10.75
N VAL A 46 -7.19 -0.60 -9.43
CA VAL A 46 -6.85 0.57 -8.63
C VAL A 46 -6.09 0.16 -7.38
N ILE A 47 -5.20 1.04 -6.91
CA ILE A 47 -4.49 0.89 -5.64
C ILE A 47 -5.16 1.79 -4.63
N PHE A 48 -5.55 1.23 -3.49
CA PHE A 48 -6.09 1.98 -2.36
C PHE A 48 -5.13 1.87 -1.17
N GLN A 49 -4.53 3.00 -0.80
CA GLN A 49 -3.64 3.07 0.35
C GLN A 49 -4.43 3.49 1.60
N THR A 50 -4.29 2.72 2.67
CA THR A 50 -4.87 3.03 3.98
C THR A 50 -3.82 2.83 5.08
N GLY A 51 -3.98 3.53 6.20
CA GLY A 51 -3.00 3.50 7.29
C GLY A 51 -3.02 4.79 8.10
N GLN A 52 -1.91 5.08 8.77
CA GLN A 52 -1.66 6.33 9.46
C GLN A 52 -0.56 7.11 8.74
N MET A 53 -0.71 8.43 8.68
CA MET A 53 0.28 9.32 8.05
C MET A 53 1.37 9.76 9.03
N ASP A 54 1.05 9.76 10.32
CA ASP A 54 1.95 10.14 11.39
C ASP A 54 1.74 9.19 12.56
N ILE A 55 2.85 8.67 13.10
CA ILE A 55 2.87 7.71 14.20
C ILE A 55 3.98 8.12 15.14
N GLU A 56 3.60 8.46 16.37
CA GLU A 56 4.55 8.65 17.46
C GLU A 56 4.82 7.31 18.16
N ILE A 57 6.08 6.91 18.21
CA ILE A 57 6.54 5.74 18.96
C ILE A 57 7.35 6.25 20.15
N PRO A 58 6.79 6.25 21.38
CA PRO A 58 7.52 6.73 22.54
C PRO A 58 8.78 5.89 22.80
N PRO A 59 9.89 6.51 23.22
CA PRO A 59 11.15 5.80 23.42
C PRO A 59 11.03 4.77 24.55
N GLY A 60 11.67 3.61 24.36
CA GLY A 60 11.75 2.54 25.36
C GLY A 60 10.49 1.68 25.49
N GLN A 61 9.44 1.94 24.71
CA GLN A 61 8.25 1.08 24.69
C GLN A 61 8.54 -0.24 23.97
N SER A 62 8.26 -1.35 24.62
CA SER A 62 8.42 -2.69 24.02
C SER A 62 7.39 -2.97 22.94
N ARG A 63 6.23 -2.32 23.00
CA ARG A 63 5.14 -2.43 22.03
C ARG A 63 4.28 -1.17 22.02
N VAL A 64 3.98 -0.69 20.82
CA VAL A 64 3.02 0.40 20.59
C VAL A 64 2.08 -0.07 19.49
N ASP A 65 0.80 -0.24 19.83
CA ASP A 65 -0.23 -0.60 18.86
C ASP A 65 -0.91 0.67 18.35
N VAL A 66 -1.02 0.80 17.03
CA VAL A 66 -1.66 1.95 16.38
C VAL A 66 -2.74 1.43 15.44
N VAL A 67 -3.94 2.02 15.53
CA VAL A 67 -5.10 1.60 14.75
C VAL A 67 -5.62 2.77 13.92
N GLY A 68 -5.59 2.60 12.60
CA GLY A 68 -6.30 3.47 11.66
C GLY A 68 -7.65 2.88 11.27
N THR A 69 -8.65 3.73 11.00
CA THR A 69 -9.96 3.24 10.55
C THR A 69 -10.52 4.11 9.42
N CYS A 70 -10.74 3.51 8.25
CA CYS A 70 -11.56 4.08 7.19
C CYS A 70 -13.02 3.64 7.41
N ARG A 71 -13.80 4.48 8.10
CA ARG A 71 -15.23 4.22 8.36
C ARG A 71 -16.06 4.27 7.09
N GLN A 72 -17.35 3.92 7.19
CA GLN A 72 -18.28 3.90 6.06
C GLN A 72 -18.26 5.19 5.23
N GLN A 73 -18.15 6.35 5.87
CA GLN A 73 -18.05 7.63 5.17
C GLN A 73 -16.80 7.68 4.27
N CYS A 74 -15.66 7.21 4.77
CA CYS A 74 -14.41 7.12 4.00
C CYS A 74 -14.53 6.11 2.85
N THR A 75 -15.03 4.90 3.10
CA THR A 75 -15.17 3.90 2.03
C THR A 75 -16.15 4.33 0.94
N ASN A 76 -17.23 5.03 1.30
CA ASN A 76 -18.21 5.52 0.34
C ASN A 76 -17.69 6.66 -0.54
N LEU A 77 -16.64 7.39 -0.10
CA LEU A 77 -16.02 8.42 -0.94
C LEU A 77 -15.20 7.80 -2.08
N TYR A 78 -14.60 6.63 -1.86
CA TYR A 78 -13.71 5.99 -2.82
C TYR A 78 -14.39 4.88 -3.64
N PHE A 79 -15.37 4.18 -3.05
CA PHE A 79 -15.95 2.98 -3.65
C PHE A 79 -17.46 3.14 -3.87
N ASN A 80 -17.81 3.56 -5.09
CA ASN A 80 -19.21 3.73 -5.52
C ASN A 80 -19.83 2.47 -6.15
N LYS A 81 -19.04 1.40 -6.29
CA LYS A 81 -19.40 0.10 -6.85
C LYS A 81 -18.72 -1.00 -6.03
N PRO A 82 -19.19 -2.26 -6.10
CA PRO A 82 -18.46 -3.38 -5.53
C PRO A 82 -17.02 -3.43 -6.05
N VAL A 83 -16.08 -3.65 -5.13
CA VAL A 83 -14.65 -3.82 -5.44
C VAL A 83 -14.18 -5.16 -4.91
N TYR A 84 -13.24 -5.76 -5.63
CA TYR A 84 -12.62 -7.03 -5.26
C TYR A 84 -11.16 -6.76 -4.95
N VAL A 85 -10.71 -7.16 -3.76
CA VAL A 85 -9.30 -7.12 -3.40
C VAL A 85 -8.66 -8.36 -3.97
N ILE A 86 -7.68 -8.18 -4.87
CA ILE A 86 -6.93 -9.27 -5.52
C ILE A 86 -5.48 -9.35 -5.06
N SER A 87 -5.01 -8.31 -4.37
CA SER A 87 -3.66 -8.22 -3.83
C SER A 87 -3.64 -7.15 -2.74
N ALA A 88 -2.87 -7.39 -1.68
CA ALA A 88 -2.62 -6.44 -0.61
C ALA A 88 -1.19 -6.56 -0.10
N LEU A 89 -0.59 -5.42 0.26
CA LEU A 89 0.78 -5.32 0.74
C LEU A 89 0.81 -4.47 2.01
N ASN A 90 1.40 -5.01 3.08
CA ASN A 90 1.69 -4.24 4.28
C ASN A 90 3.03 -3.51 4.14
N HIS A 91 3.12 -2.29 4.66
CA HIS A 91 4.35 -1.50 4.61
C HIS A 91 4.55 -0.72 5.93
N MET A 92 5.65 -1.00 6.61
CA MET A 92 6.13 -0.27 7.80
C MET A 92 7.65 -0.22 7.75
N HIS A 93 8.30 0.78 8.35
CA HIS A 93 9.76 0.80 8.42
C HIS A 93 10.31 -0.17 9.49
N TYR A 94 11.62 -0.12 9.78
CA TYR A 94 12.34 -1.05 10.66
C TYR A 94 11.78 -1.25 12.08
N MET A 95 10.96 -0.33 12.60
CA MET A 95 10.30 -0.49 13.90
C MET A 95 8.99 -1.29 13.81
N GLY A 96 8.44 -1.50 12.61
CA GLY A 96 7.28 -2.35 12.39
C GLY A 96 7.56 -3.81 12.75
N ARG A 97 6.57 -4.46 13.38
CA ARG A 97 6.67 -5.86 13.83
C ARG A 97 5.50 -6.72 13.40
N ALA A 98 4.29 -6.15 13.38
CA ALA A 98 3.08 -6.84 12.96
C ALA A 98 2.12 -5.83 12.34
N MET A 99 1.38 -6.24 11.31
CA MET A 99 0.34 -5.43 10.68
C MET A 99 -0.77 -6.33 10.14
N LYS A 100 -2.00 -5.85 10.28
CA LYS A 100 -3.18 -6.49 9.71
C LYS A 100 -4.13 -5.43 9.19
N ILE A 101 -4.90 -5.81 8.17
CA ILE A 101 -6.00 -5.00 7.65
C ILE A 101 -7.27 -5.83 7.83
N GLU A 102 -8.24 -5.31 8.56
CA GLU A 102 -9.49 -6.00 8.85
C GLU A 102 -10.66 -5.36 8.10
N LEU A 103 -11.48 -6.19 7.45
CA LEU A 103 -12.68 -5.75 6.75
C LEU A 103 -13.91 -5.95 7.64
N PHE A 104 -14.62 -4.85 7.89
CA PHE A 104 -15.87 -4.84 8.63
C PHE A 104 -17.05 -4.50 7.72
N ARG A 105 -18.19 -5.17 7.93
CA ARG A 105 -19.49 -4.82 7.36
C ARG A 105 -20.51 -4.80 8.49
N GLN A 106 -21.25 -3.69 8.61
CA GLN A 106 -22.27 -3.51 9.65
C GLN A 106 -21.75 -3.81 11.08
N GLY A 107 -20.52 -3.37 11.37
CA GLY A 107 -19.87 -3.60 12.67
C GLY A 107 -19.32 -5.02 12.89
N ARG A 108 -19.58 -5.97 11.98
CA ARG A 108 -19.06 -7.33 12.07
C ARG A 108 -17.81 -7.47 11.20
N ARG A 109 -16.73 -8.05 11.76
CA ARG A 109 -15.56 -8.44 10.98
C ARG A 109 -15.95 -9.58 10.04
N ILE A 110 -15.67 -9.42 8.76
CA ILE A 110 -16.01 -10.42 7.73
C ILE A 110 -14.77 -11.07 7.11
N ALA A 111 -13.61 -10.41 7.14
CA ALA A 111 -12.35 -10.95 6.66
C ALA A 111 -11.17 -10.18 7.24
N ASP A 112 -10.02 -10.83 7.30
CA ASP A 112 -8.72 -10.18 7.41
C ASP A 112 -8.16 -10.09 5.97
N ILE A 113 -7.93 -8.87 5.47
CA ILE A 113 -7.35 -8.63 4.15
C ILE A 113 -5.86 -8.97 4.17
N THR A 114 -5.16 -8.60 5.25
CA THR A 114 -3.80 -9.04 5.56
C THR A 114 -3.75 -9.40 7.04
N ASN A 115 -2.86 -10.32 7.41
CA ASN A 115 -2.63 -10.69 8.80
C ASN A 115 -1.19 -11.18 9.00
N GLU A 116 -0.27 -10.24 9.24
CA GLU A 116 1.15 -10.55 9.46
C GLU A 116 1.50 -10.34 10.93
N GLU A 117 1.58 -11.45 11.67
CA GLU A 117 2.05 -11.43 13.07
C GLU A 117 3.57 -11.16 13.16
N TYR A 118 4.31 -11.51 12.11
CA TYR A 118 5.76 -11.32 12.02
C TYR A 118 6.11 -10.64 10.69
N TYR A 119 6.07 -9.31 10.68
CA TYR A 119 6.44 -8.49 9.53
C TYR A 119 7.96 -8.33 9.42
N ASN A 120 8.47 -8.40 8.19
CA ASN A 120 9.86 -8.10 7.87
C ASN A 120 9.94 -7.00 6.80
N TYR A 121 10.51 -5.85 7.16
CA TYR A 121 10.70 -4.72 6.24
C TYR A 121 11.56 -5.08 5.03
N ASP A 122 12.59 -5.90 5.21
CA ASP A 122 13.53 -6.28 4.16
C ASP A 122 12.96 -7.41 3.27
N SER A 123 11.82 -7.99 3.63
CA SER A 123 11.14 -9.05 2.88
C SER A 123 9.61 -8.88 3.00
N PRO A 124 9.05 -7.82 2.40
CA PRO A 124 7.60 -7.60 2.43
C PRO A 124 6.90 -8.69 1.62
N VAL A 125 5.75 -9.15 2.12
CA VAL A 125 4.95 -10.22 1.49
C VAL A 125 3.73 -9.62 0.81
N ASN A 126 3.50 -10.01 -0.44
CA ASN A 126 2.25 -9.75 -1.13
C ASN A 126 1.22 -10.81 -0.74
N HIS A 127 0.03 -10.38 -0.35
CA HIS A 127 -1.12 -11.24 -0.02
C HIS A 127 -2.08 -11.25 -1.19
N GLU A 128 -2.48 -12.42 -1.69
CA GLU A 128 -3.37 -12.61 -2.85
C GLU A 128 -4.63 -13.39 -2.45
#